data_AF-A0A834D3U9-F1
#
_entry.id   AF-A0A834D3U9-F1
#
_cell.length_a   1.000
_cell.length_b   1.000
_cell.length_c   1.000
_cell.angle_alpha   90.00
_cell.angle_beta   90.00
_cell.angle_gamma   90.00
#
_symmetry.space_group_name_H-M   'P 1'
#
loop_
_entity.id
_entity.type
_entity.pdbx_description
1 polymer ?
#
loop_
_entity_poly.entity_id
_entity_poly.type
_entity_poly.pdbx_seq_one_letter_code
_entity_poly.pdbx_strand_id
1 'polypeptide(L)'
;MSVLALGRRTSRWASRFKILHSQATLFRTSSSNCFFTSSTANKNEDPVRPAPPPIRVSLTESAGRGVFATRRIGSGDLVHTARPLVAHPSLSTTHSVCYFCLRKQKATSQTQAIQFCSEECEEQSMVFYNVERRANWSDYDNYCRTHGLKYPLLVKRLACMVISGVAAADSFDILQPASLSPVMVSEMEEGFSLLRNAFTNANICDEQVAFLTNKWYTSVLARIRINAFRVELVGGLYEDLLSSAAASVEAEAAVGNAVYMLPSFYNHDCDPNAHILWIENADARLKVLRDVEAGEELRICYIDASMDRDARQTLLSQGFGFHCNCFRCSSGD
;
A
#
# COMPACT_ATOMS: atom_id res chain seq x y z
N MET A 1 40.25 26.58 49.42
CA MET A 1 39.16 27.51 49.73
C MET A 1 38.12 27.45 48.61
N SER A 2 36.86 27.36 49.02
CA SER A 2 35.61 27.55 48.28
C SER A 2 35.09 26.47 47.31
N VAL A 3 33.83 26.14 47.58
CA VAL A 3 32.89 25.17 47.02
C VAL A 3 32.08 25.83 45.87
N LEU A 4 31.35 24.99 45.11
CA LEU A 4 30.14 25.25 44.28
C LEU A 4 30.39 25.33 42.76
N ALA A 5 29.62 24.72 41.85
CA ALA A 5 28.39 23.92 41.94
C ALA A 5 28.21 23.09 40.64
N LEU A 6 27.52 21.95 40.74
CA LEU A 6 27.01 21.19 39.59
C LEU A 6 25.95 21.99 38.83
N GLY A 7 26.15 22.17 37.52
CA GLY A 7 25.15 22.74 36.61
C GLY A 7 24.68 21.69 35.59
N ARG A 8 23.46 21.18 35.79
CA ARG A 8 22.71 20.40 34.79
C ARG A 8 22.49 21.25 33.53
N ARG A 9 22.85 20.75 32.34
CA ARG A 9 22.38 21.29 31.06
C ARG A 9 21.27 20.39 30.52
N THR A 10 20.04 20.81 30.73
CA THR A 10 18.84 20.25 30.09
C THR A 10 18.73 20.77 28.65
N SER A 11 18.26 19.88 27.78
CA SER A 11 18.11 20.04 26.34
C SER A 11 17.03 21.06 25.97
N ARG A 12 17.33 21.93 25.01
CA ARG A 12 16.43 22.91 24.39
C ARG A 12 15.50 22.25 23.37
N TRP A 13 14.61 21.36 23.82
CA TRP A 13 13.51 20.82 23.00
C TRP A 13 12.20 20.87 23.79
N ALA A 14 11.80 22.07 24.20
CA ALA A 14 10.51 22.29 24.87
C ALA A 14 9.99 23.72 24.62
N SER A 15 9.63 24.05 23.37
CA SER A 15 8.90 25.31 23.11
C SER A 15 8.02 25.35 21.84
N ARG A 16 7.52 24.20 21.34
CA ARG A 16 6.50 24.19 20.26
C ARG A 16 5.24 23.37 20.54
N PHE A 17 5.02 22.92 21.78
CA PHE A 17 3.87 22.09 22.17
C PHE A 17 2.67 22.86 22.76
N LYS A 18 2.44 24.12 22.35
CA LYS A 18 1.31 24.92 22.88
C LYS A 18 0.46 25.61 21.82
N ILE A 19 0.19 24.98 20.68
CA ILE A 19 -0.95 25.35 19.80
C ILE A 19 -1.42 24.08 19.06
N LEU A 20 -2.20 23.20 19.69
CA LEU A 20 -2.89 22.09 19.00
C LEU A 20 -4.14 21.59 19.78
N HIS A 21 -4.74 22.44 20.61
CA HIS A 21 -5.94 22.12 21.40
C HIS A 21 -7.20 22.87 20.96
N SER A 22 -7.43 23.03 19.65
CA SER A 22 -8.71 23.54 19.15
C SER A 22 -9.13 23.01 17.76
N GLN A 23 -8.87 21.74 17.43
CA GLN A 23 -9.42 21.11 16.22
C GLN A 23 -10.19 19.81 16.49
N ALA A 24 -10.75 19.66 17.69
CA ALA A 24 -11.70 18.60 18.00
C ALA A 24 -13.13 19.03 17.65
N THR A 25 -13.44 19.34 16.38
CA THR A 25 -14.84 19.55 15.94
C THR A 25 -15.12 19.42 14.43
N LEU A 26 -14.24 18.81 13.64
CA LEU A 26 -14.50 18.57 12.20
C LEU A 26 -14.39 17.08 11.85
N PHE A 27 -15.22 16.26 12.51
CA PHE A 27 -15.52 14.89 12.08
C PHE A 27 -17.03 14.76 11.90
N ARG A 28 -17.55 15.34 10.82
CA ARG A 28 -18.82 14.98 10.21
C ARG A 28 -18.77 15.46 8.75
N THR A 29 -19.23 14.59 7.86
CA THR A 29 -19.36 14.75 6.40
C THR A 29 -18.12 14.47 5.54
N SER A 30 -17.80 13.19 5.39
CA SER A 30 -17.47 12.56 4.10
C SER A 30 -17.56 11.04 4.29
N SER A 31 -18.70 10.46 3.93
CA SER A 31 -18.93 9.01 3.96
C SER A 31 -18.27 8.36 2.75
N SER A 32 -16.94 8.20 2.81
CA SER A 32 -16.25 7.19 2.01
C SER A 32 -16.49 5.86 2.70
N ASN A 33 -17.42 5.05 2.18
CA ASN A 33 -17.71 3.73 2.72
C ASN A 33 -16.49 2.81 2.54
N CYS A 34 -15.62 2.74 3.56
CA CYS A 34 -14.71 1.62 3.74
C CYS A 34 -15.56 0.40 4.14
N PHE A 35 -16.01 -0.37 3.15
CA PHE A 35 -16.72 -1.62 3.38
C PHE A 35 -15.73 -2.70 3.83
N PHE A 36 -15.72 -2.98 5.14
CA PHE A 36 -15.20 -4.23 5.68
C PHE A 36 -16.26 -5.31 5.45
N THR A 37 -15.95 -6.34 4.66
CA THR A 37 -16.86 -7.47 4.46
C THR A 37 -16.20 -8.75 4.99
N SER A 38 -16.81 -9.35 6.00
CA SER A 38 -16.62 -10.76 6.36
C SER A 38 -17.71 -11.55 5.64
N SER A 39 -17.36 -12.51 4.77
CA SER A 39 -18.33 -13.30 4.02
C SER A 39 -18.46 -14.71 4.58
N THR A 40 -19.52 -14.94 5.35
CA THR A 40 -20.23 -16.23 5.44
C THR A 40 -21.71 -15.93 5.63
N ALA A 41 -22.48 -15.81 4.53
CA ALA A 41 -23.91 -15.54 4.61
C ALA A 41 -24.71 -16.81 4.31
N ASN A 42 -25.28 -17.40 5.37
CA ASN A 42 -26.46 -18.24 5.27
C ASN A 42 -27.67 -17.34 5.03
N LYS A 43 -28.48 -17.67 4.02
CA LYS A 43 -29.69 -16.89 3.65
C LYS A 43 -30.76 -17.12 4.71
N ASN A 44 -30.85 -16.30 5.77
CA ASN A 44 -32.06 -16.02 6.57
C ASN A 44 -31.84 -15.12 7.81
N GLU A 45 -30.87 -14.20 7.82
CA GLU A 45 -30.77 -13.19 8.88
C GLU A 45 -30.63 -11.79 8.29
N ASP A 46 -31.26 -10.78 8.92
CA ASP A 46 -31.02 -9.36 8.67
C ASP A 46 -29.50 -9.10 8.58
N PRO A 47 -29.01 -8.19 7.72
CA PRO A 47 -27.58 -8.02 7.53
C PRO A 47 -26.94 -7.44 8.80
N VAL A 48 -26.50 -8.32 9.69
CA VAL A 48 -25.66 -8.02 10.84
C VAL A 48 -24.42 -7.35 10.28
N ARG A 49 -24.25 -6.05 10.52
CA ARG A 49 -23.01 -5.35 10.16
C ARG A 49 -21.87 -6.15 10.81
N PRO A 50 -20.89 -6.63 10.03
CA PRO A 50 -19.79 -7.40 10.59
C PRO A 50 -19.13 -6.55 11.68
N ALA A 51 -18.86 -7.18 12.83
CA ALA A 51 -18.15 -6.52 13.91
C ALA A 51 -16.83 -5.94 13.38
N PRO A 52 -16.37 -4.78 13.88
CA PRO A 52 -15.08 -4.24 13.46
C PRO A 52 -13.98 -5.28 13.70
N PRO A 53 -12.94 -5.30 12.85
CA PRO A 53 -11.84 -6.25 13.02
C PRO A 53 -11.20 -6.04 14.41
N PRO A 54 -10.65 -7.11 15.04
CA PRO A 54 -10.18 -7.07 16.43
C PRO A 54 -8.82 -6.37 16.58
N ILE A 55 -8.70 -5.19 16.01
CA ILE A 55 -7.47 -4.40 15.92
C ILE A 55 -7.74 -2.92 16.14
N ARG A 56 -6.70 -2.20 16.55
CA ARG A 56 -6.68 -0.73 16.64
C ARG A 56 -5.36 -0.19 16.12
N VAL A 57 -5.38 0.99 15.52
CA VAL A 57 -4.17 1.72 15.17
C VAL A 57 -3.77 2.59 16.37
N SER A 58 -2.50 2.59 16.75
CA SER A 58 -1.96 3.42 17.83
C SER A 58 -0.53 3.84 17.53
N LEU A 59 0.01 4.81 18.28
CA LEU A 59 1.42 5.18 18.16
C LEU A 59 2.30 4.18 18.90
N THR A 60 3.43 3.85 18.30
CA THR A 60 4.53 3.11 18.92
C THR A 60 5.57 4.10 19.48
N GLU A 61 6.45 3.62 20.34
CA GLU A 61 7.49 4.48 20.93
C GLU A 61 8.54 4.93 19.91
N SER A 62 8.80 4.16 18.85
CA SER A 62 9.93 4.37 17.94
C SER A 62 9.65 4.18 16.45
N ALA A 63 8.50 3.64 16.06
CA ALA A 63 8.18 3.27 14.67
C ALA A 63 6.95 4.02 14.11
N GLY A 64 6.49 5.08 14.77
CA GLY A 64 5.35 5.87 14.31
C GLY A 64 4.03 5.19 14.64
N ARG A 65 3.21 4.84 13.64
CA ARG A 65 1.95 4.11 13.88
C ARG A 65 2.19 2.61 13.84
N GLY A 66 1.40 1.86 14.60
CA GLY A 66 1.36 0.41 14.58
C GLY A 66 -0.08 -0.09 14.72
N VAL A 67 -0.29 -1.38 14.45
CA VAL A 67 -1.59 -2.04 14.56
C VAL A 67 -1.53 -3.05 15.70
N PHE A 68 -2.48 -2.97 16.62
CA PHE A 68 -2.48 -3.75 17.85
C PHE A 68 -3.77 -4.55 17.98
N ALA A 69 -3.67 -5.79 18.47
CA ALA A 69 -4.83 -6.62 18.75
C ALA A 69 -5.67 -6.03 19.90
N THR A 70 -6.99 -6.01 19.76
CA THR A 70 -7.91 -5.54 20.83
C THR A 70 -8.42 -6.67 21.72
N ARG A 71 -8.20 -7.92 21.30
CA ARG A 71 -8.50 -9.16 22.01
C ARG A 71 -7.55 -10.24 21.52
N ARG A 72 -7.57 -11.41 22.16
CA ARG A 72 -6.86 -12.59 21.65
C ARG A 72 -7.37 -12.97 20.24
N ILE A 73 -6.44 -13.32 19.36
CA ILE A 73 -6.67 -13.81 17.99
C ILE A 73 -5.97 -15.16 17.88
N GLY A 74 -6.69 -16.19 17.40
CA GLY A 74 -6.14 -17.55 17.30
C GLY A 74 -5.28 -17.73 16.04
N SER A 75 -4.28 -18.59 16.13
CA SER A 75 -3.42 -18.94 14.99
C SER A 75 -4.22 -19.30 13.73
N GLY A 76 -3.85 -18.72 12.58
CA GLY A 76 -4.52 -18.92 11.30
C GLY A 76 -5.78 -18.06 11.07
N ASP A 77 -6.28 -17.34 12.08
CA ASP A 77 -7.47 -16.51 11.97
C ASP A 77 -7.27 -15.37 10.95
N LEU A 78 -8.35 -15.08 10.19
CA LEU A 78 -8.45 -13.88 9.36
C LEU A 78 -8.75 -12.67 10.25
N VAL A 79 -7.85 -11.69 10.26
CA VAL A 79 -8.03 -10.44 11.02
C VAL A 79 -8.93 -9.48 10.25
N HIS A 80 -8.59 -9.21 8.99
CA HIS A 80 -9.39 -8.39 8.09
C HIS A 80 -9.03 -8.63 6.62
N THR A 81 -9.91 -8.15 5.74
CA THR A 81 -9.66 -7.97 4.31
C THR A 81 -9.61 -6.48 4.00
N ALA A 82 -8.67 -6.02 3.17
CA ALA A 82 -8.52 -4.64 2.76
C ALA A 82 -8.51 -4.50 1.23
N ARG A 83 -9.40 -3.66 0.71
CA ARG A 83 -9.39 -3.24 -0.69
C ARG A 83 -8.28 -2.20 -0.92
N PRO A 84 -7.62 -2.21 -2.11
CA PRO A 84 -6.58 -1.24 -2.41
C PRO A 84 -7.16 0.17 -2.59
N LEU A 85 -6.42 1.19 -2.17
CA LEU A 85 -6.67 2.58 -2.56
C LEU A 85 -6.41 2.79 -4.05
N VAL A 86 -5.38 2.13 -4.57
CA VAL A 86 -5.08 2.02 -5.99
C VAL A 86 -4.36 0.71 -6.24
N ALA A 87 -4.70 0.03 -7.33
CA ALA A 87 -3.99 -1.13 -7.83
C ALA A 87 -3.77 -0.96 -9.32
N HIS A 88 -2.67 -1.46 -9.88
CA HIS A 88 -2.40 -1.43 -11.32
C HIS A 88 -1.71 -2.74 -11.73
N PRO A 89 -2.13 -3.38 -12.83
CA PRO A 89 -1.48 -4.60 -13.32
C PRO A 89 -0.03 -4.32 -13.73
N SER A 90 0.83 -5.33 -13.71
CA SER A 90 2.14 -5.19 -14.36
C SER A 90 1.92 -5.01 -15.88
N LEU A 91 2.78 -4.26 -16.57
CA LEU A 91 2.65 -4.08 -18.03
C LEU A 91 2.67 -5.44 -18.76
N SER A 92 3.41 -6.42 -18.25
CA SER A 92 3.49 -7.78 -18.80
C SER A 92 2.24 -8.62 -18.57
N THR A 93 1.41 -8.30 -17.56
CA THR A 93 0.23 -9.09 -17.17
C THR A 93 -1.08 -8.36 -17.47
N THR A 94 -1.03 -7.16 -18.04
CA THR A 94 -2.21 -6.30 -18.24
C THR A 94 -3.34 -6.97 -19.05
N HIS A 95 -2.99 -7.90 -19.95
CA HIS A 95 -3.97 -8.65 -20.76
C HIS A 95 -4.37 -10.01 -20.19
N SER A 96 -3.77 -10.45 -19.08
CA SER A 96 -4.05 -11.74 -18.45
C SER A 96 -4.72 -11.62 -17.08
N VAL A 97 -5.06 -10.40 -16.66
CA VAL A 97 -5.70 -10.12 -15.39
C VAL A 97 -6.80 -9.08 -15.54
N CYS A 98 -7.75 -9.08 -14.62
CA CYS A 98 -8.75 -8.02 -14.52
C CYS A 98 -8.04 -6.69 -14.25
N TYR A 99 -8.31 -5.70 -15.09
CA TYR A 99 -7.65 -4.40 -14.99
C TYR A 99 -7.94 -3.66 -13.69
N PHE A 100 -9.11 -3.92 -13.12
CA PHE A 100 -9.56 -3.31 -11.87
C PHE A 100 -9.01 -4.05 -10.66
N CYS A 101 -9.35 -5.34 -10.50
CA CYS A 101 -9.08 -6.11 -9.28
C CYS A 101 -7.87 -7.04 -9.37
N LEU A 102 -7.15 -7.10 -10.50
CA LEU A 102 -5.99 -7.98 -10.74
C LEU A 102 -6.28 -9.49 -10.72
N ARG A 103 -7.54 -9.93 -10.66
CA ARG A 103 -7.92 -11.35 -10.76
C ARG A 103 -7.43 -11.95 -12.08
N LYS A 104 -6.66 -13.06 -12.04
CA LYS A 104 -6.22 -13.80 -13.24
C LYS A 104 -7.44 -14.13 -14.13
N GLN A 105 -7.31 -13.85 -15.43
CA GLN A 105 -8.31 -14.17 -16.45
C GLN A 105 -7.88 -15.42 -17.21
N LYS A 106 -8.85 -16.19 -17.70
CA LYS A 106 -8.56 -17.28 -18.64
C LYS A 106 -8.06 -16.65 -19.94
N ALA A 107 -7.00 -17.22 -20.53
CA ALA A 107 -6.48 -16.76 -21.80
C ALA A 107 -7.59 -16.81 -22.87
N THR A 108 -8.14 -15.65 -23.23
CA THR A 108 -9.05 -15.52 -24.35
C THR A 108 -8.22 -15.31 -25.61
N SER A 109 -8.51 -16.05 -26.66
CA SER A 109 -7.90 -15.86 -27.98
C SER A 109 -8.08 -14.42 -28.47
N GLN A 110 -6.96 -13.71 -28.63
CA GLN A 110 -6.75 -12.63 -29.60
C GLN A 110 -7.42 -11.26 -29.39
N THR A 111 -7.33 -10.66 -28.21
CA THR A 111 -7.41 -9.18 -28.15
C THR A 111 -6.31 -8.60 -27.25
N GLN A 112 -5.58 -7.59 -27.75
CA GLN A 112 -4.72 -6.70 -26.93
C GLN A 112 -5.57 -5.76 -26.05
N ALA A 113 -6.84 -6.08 -25.82
CA ALA A 113 -7.74 -5.24 -25.06
C ALA A 113 -7.55 -5.47 -23.55
N ILE A 114 -7.93 -4.45 -22.79
CA ILE A 114 -8.01 -4.52 -21.33
C ILE A 114 -9.25 -5.37 -20.95
N GLN A 115 -9.15 -6.17 -19.88
CA GLN A 115 -10.18 -7.13 -19.49
C GLN A 115 -10.77 -6.85 -18.09
N PHE A 116 -12.04 -7.20 -17.89
CA PHE A 116 -12.73 -7.13 -16.60
C PHE A 116 -13.36 -8.48 -16.27
N CYS A 117 -13.27 -8.90 -15.00
CA CYS A 117 -13.77 -10.22 -14.58
C CYS A 117 -15.28 -10.27 -14.29
N SER A 118 -15.93 -9.11 -14.21
CA SER A 118 -17.35 -8.95 -13.93
C SER A 118 -17.82 -7.57 -14.38
N GLU A 119 -19.14 -7.43 -14.60
CA GLU A 119 -19.80 -6.15 -14.86
C GLU A 119 -19.49 -5.13 -13.75
N GLU A 120 -19.53 -5.54 -12.48
CA GLU A 120 -19.15 -4.67 -11.35
C GLU A 120 -17.72 -4.11 -11.47
N CYS A 121 -16.75 -4.95 -11.86
CA CYS A 121 -15.36 -4.49 -12.05
C CYS A 121 -15.24 -3.53 -13.24
N GLU A 122 -16.00 -3.76 -14.30
CA GLU A 122 -16.04 -2.87 -15.45
C GLU A 122 -16.65 -1.52 -15.06
N GLU A 123 -17.83 -1.50 -14.45
CA GLU A 123 -18.51 -0.29 -14.00
C GLU A 123 -17.64 0.54 -13.04
N GLN A 124 -17.05 -0.10 -12.02
CA GLN A 124 -16.17 0.58 -11.06
C GLN A 124 -14.90 1.11 -11.73
N SER A 125 -14.36 0.39 -12.72
CA SER A 125 -13.18 0.85 -13.44
C SER A 125 -13.47 1.97 -14.42
N MET A 126 -14.63 1.95 -15.10
CA MET A 126 -14.95 2.88 -16.18
C MET A 126 -14.93 4.34 -15.72
N VAL A 127 -15.23 4.60 -14.45
CA VAL A 127 -15.25 5.96 -13.90
C VAL A 127 -13.88 6.66 -14.06
N PHE A 128 -12.77 5.98 -13.76
CA PHE A 128 -11.42 6.54 -13.97
C PHE A 128 -10.80 6.11 -15.30
N TYR A 129 -11.16 4.94 -15.82
CA TYR A 129 -10.60 4.43 -17.08
C TYR A 129 -11.07 5.23 -18.29
N ASN A 130 -12.26 5.85 -18.23
CA ASN A 130 -12.70 6.81 -19.25
C ASN A 130 -11.83 8.07 -19.31
N VAL A 131 -11.19 8.47 -18.21
CA VAL A 131 -10.16 9.52 -18.22
C VAL A 131 -8.88 8.98 -18.85
N GLU A 132 -8.46 7.79 -18.43
CA GLU A 132 -7.22 7.16 -18.91
C GLU A 132 -7.23 7.00 -20.44
N ARG A 133 -8.30 6.49 -21.03
CA ARG A 133 -8.40 6.26 -22.49
C ARG A 133 -8.41 7.52 -23.36
N ARG A 134 -8.53 8.72 -22.77
CA ARG A 134 -8.47 10.00 -23.52
C ARG A 134 -7.04 10.39 -23.87
N ALA A 135 -6.06 9.92 -23.11
CA ALA A 135 -4.66 10.25 -23.28
C ALA A 135 -3.89 9.15 -24.02
N ASN A 136 -2.87 9.57 -24.76
CA ASN A 136 -1.89 8.65 -25.31
C ASN A 136 -0.79 8.41 -24.27
N TRP A 137 -0.65 7.15 -23.85
CA TRP A 137 0.32 6.74 -22.83
C TRP A 137 1.61 6.13 -23.39
N SER A 138 1.79 6.07 -24.71
CA SER A 138 2.94 5.37 -25.31
C SER A 138 4.29 5.84 -24.77
N ASP A 139 4.52 7.16 -24.68
CA ASP A 139 5.79 7.70 -24.17
C ASP A 139 5.99 7.39 -22.68
N TYR A 140 4.92 7.52 -21.88
CA TYR A 140 4.96 7.26 -20.44
C TYR A 140 5.17 5.77 -20.13
N ASP A 141 4.43 4.89 -20.81
CA ASP A 141 4.54 3.44 -20.64
C ASP A 141 5.89 2.93 -21.18
N ASN A 142 6.43 3.54 -22.23
CA ASN A 142 7.77 3.23 -22.73
C ASN A 142 8.86 3.67 -21.74
N TYR A 143 8.76 4.89 -21.20
CA TYR A 143 9.64 5.36 -20.13
C TYR A 143 9.63 4.40 -18.94
N CYS A 144 8.44 3.99 -18.48
CA CYS A 144 8.30 3.02 -17.39
C CYS A 144 8.94 1.67 -17.74
N ARG A 145 8.70 1.16 -18.95
CA ARG A 145 9.22 -0.14 -19.41
C ARG A 145 10.75 -0.14 -19.49
N THR A 146 11.33 0.84 -20.16
CA THR A 146 12.78 0.93 -20.39
C THR A 146 13.56 1.09 -19.09
N HIS A 147 12.99 1.79 -18.10
CA HIS A 147 13.62 2.00 -16.79
C HIS A 147 13.19 0.98 -15.72
N GLY A 148 12.35 -0.01 -16.07
CA GLY A 148 11.85 -0.98 -15.10
C GLY A 148 11.00 -0.38 -13.97
N LEU A 149 10.34 0.76 -14.21
CA LEU A 149 9.57 1.50 -13.20
C LEU A 149 8.13 0.99 -13.14
N LYS A 150 7.71 0.54 -11.96
CA LYS A 150 6.35 0.04 -11.69
C LYS A 150 5.45 1.04 -10.96
N TYR A 151 6.02 1.86 -10.08
CA TYR A 151 5.27 2.82 -9.27
C TYR A 151 4.67 4.01 -10.02
N PRO A 152 5.29 4.55 -11.09
CA PRO A 152 4.66 5.59 -11.89
C PRO A 152 3.32 5.16 -12.50
N LEU A 153 3.09 3.87 -12.75
CA LEU A 153 1.81 3.36 -13.25
C LEU A 153 0.67 3.48 -12.21
N LEU A 154 0.98 3.32 -10.92
CA LEU A 154 0.03 3.57 -9.84
C LEU A 154 -0.29 5.07 -9.73
N VAL A 155 0.71 5.94 -9.92
CA VAL A 155 0.50 7.40 -9.96
C VAL A 155 -0.39 7.81 -11.12
N LYS A 156 -0.14 7.26 -12.32
CA LYS A 156 -0.98 7.47 -13.51
C LYS A 156 -2.44 7.15 -13.19
N ARG A 157 -2.70 5.96 -12.64
CA ARG A 157 -4.06 5.55 -12.27
C ARG A 157 -4.67 6.46 -11.19
N LEU A 158 -3.92 6.79 -10.14
CA LEU A 158 -4.39 7.70 -9.10
C LEU A 158 -4.75 9.08 -9.68
N ALA A 159 -3.94 9.63 -10.59
CA ALA A 159 -4.24 10.89 -11.25
C ALA A 159 -5.55 10.82 -12.05
N CYS A 160 -5.78 9.73 -12.80
CA CYS A 160 -7.05 9.49 -13.49
C CYS A 160 -8.23 9.40 -12.50
N MET A 161 -8.04 8.75 -11.34
CA MET A 161 -9.06 8.66 -10.28
C MET A 161 -9.37 10.01 -9.63
N VAL A 162 -8.37 10.89 -9.49
CA VAL A 162 -8.58 12.26 -8.98
C VAL A 162 -9.32 13.11 -10.00
N ILE A 163 -8.94 13.05 -11.28
CA ILE A 163 -9.61 13.78 -12.36
C ILE A 163 -11.07 13.34 -12.51
N SER A 164 -11.38 12.06 -12.30
CA SER A 164 -12.75 11.54 -12.36
C SER A 164 -13.56 11.80 -11.08
N GLY A 165 -12.94 12.32 -10.02
CA GLY A 165 -13.59 12.57 -8.73
C GLY A 165 -13.82 11.33 -7.86
N VAL A 166 -13.28 10.16 -8.25
CA VAL A 166 -13.38 8.91 -7.46
C VAL A 166 -12.43 8.93 -6.27
N ALA A 167 -11.31 9.65 -6.38
CA ALA A 167 -10.34 9.82 -5.31
C ALA A 167 -10.07 11.31 -5.05
N ALA A 168 -9.73 11.65 -3.81
CA ALA A 168 -9.25 12.98 -3.47
C ALA A 168 -7.72 13.07 -3.70
N ALA A 169 -7.21 14.25 -4.05
CA ALA A 169 -5.77 14.44 -4.31
C ALA A 169 -4.87 14.17 -3.09
N ASP A 170 -5.43 14.24 -1.90
CA ASP A 170 -4.79 14.00 -0.60
C ASP A 170 -5.03 12.57 -0.06
N SER A 171 -5.58 11.66 -0.88
CA SER A 171 -5.94 10.28 -0.45
C SER A 171 -4.77 9.50 0.16
N PHE A 172 -3.53 9.88 -0.14
CA PHE A 172 -2.32 9.24 0.36
C PHE A 172 -1.67 9.99 1.52
N ASP A 173 -2.15 11.17 1.92
CA ASP A 173 -1.46 12.03 2.88
C ASP A 173 -1.26 11.36 4.25
N ILE A 174 -2.15 10.43 4.61
CA ILE A 174 -2.01 9.63 5.82
C ILE A 174 -0.83 8.65 5.76
N LEU A 175 -0.39 8.20 4.58
CA LEU A 175 0.69 7.23 4.41
C LEU A 175 2.07 7.87 4.62
N GLN A 176 3.01 7.08 5.14
CA GLN A 176 4.38 7.53 5.38
C GLN A 176 5.10 7.76 4.04
N PRO A 177 5.69 8.94 3.79
CA PRO A 177 6.54 9.15 2.61
C PRO A 177 7.94 8.59 2.86
N ALA A 178 8.55 8.02 1.81
CA ALA A 178 9.96 7.72 1.78
C ALA A 178 10.80 9.00 1.89
N SER A 179 11.98 8.89 2.49
CA SER A 179 13.01 9.94 2.38
C SER A 179 13.59 9.90 0.97
N LEU A 180 13.48 11.00 0.23
CA LEU A 180 13.99 11.10 -1.14
C LEU A 180 15.28 11.93 -1.16
N SER A 181 16.30 11.44 -1.85
CA SER A 181 17.50 12.22 -2.14
C SER A 181 17.24 13.21 -3.29
N PRO A 182 18.03 14.29 -3.42
CA PRO A 182 17.91 15.22 -4.55
C PRO A 182 18.02 14.54 -5.92
N VAL A 183 18.86 13.51 -6.03
CA VAL A 183 19.02 12.72 -7.26
C VAL A 183 17.72 11.99 -7.59
N MET A 184 17.12 11.30 -6.61
CA MET A 184 15.85 10.60 -6.81
C MET A 184 14.72 11.56 -7.20
N VAL A 185 14.70 12.78 -6.65
CA VAL A 185 13.69 13.80 -7.02
C VAL A 185 13.90 14.23 -8.48
N SER A 186 15.14 14.45 -8.90
CA SER A 186 15.44 14.83 -10.29
C SER A 186 15.03 13.74 -11.28
N GLU A 187 15.27 12.46 -10.96
CA GLU A 187 14.83 11.33 -11.78
C GLU A 187 13.29 11.27 -11.95
N MET A 188 12.52 11.79 -10.98
CA MET A 188 11.06 11.83 -11.05
C MET A 188 10.52 12.94 -11.97
N GLU A 189 11.32 13.96 -12.31
CA GLU A 189 10.86 15.11 -13.10
C GLU A 189 10.48 14.74 -14.53
N GLU A 190 11.19 13.78 -15.12
CA GLU A 190 10.87 13.26 -16.46
C GLU A 190 9.52 12.53 -16.44
N GLY A 191 9.31 11.64 -15.47
CA GLY A 191 8.03 10.94 -15.28
C GLY A 191 6.87 11.92 -15.05
N PHE A 192 7.08 12.96 -14.25
CA PHE A 192 6.09 14.03 -14.06
C PHE A 192 5.75 14.75 -15.37
N SER A 193 6.78 15.13 -16.14
CA SER A 193 6.61 15.85 -17.40
C SER A 193 5.85 15.02 -18.43
N LEU A 194 6.19 13.74 -18.56
CA LEU A 194 5.48 12.80 -19.44
C LEU A 194 4.02 12.62 -19.03
N LEU A 195 3.73 12.44 -17.74
CA LEU A 195 2.36 12.32 -17.23
C LEU A 195 1.53 13.58 -17.51
N ARG A 196 2.10 14.76 -17.25
CA ARG A 196 1.42 16.04 -17.46
C ARG A 196 1.17 16.30 -18.95
N ASN A 197 2.16 16.06 -19.80
CA ASN A 197 2.03 16.21 -21.26
C ASN A 197 0.96 15.29 -21.84
N ALA A 198 0.85 14.05 -21.35
CA ALA A 198 -0.19 13.12 -21.80
C ALA A 198 -1.60 13.66 -21.55
N PHE A 199 -1.85 14.27 -20.38
CA PHE A 199 -3.14 14.89 -20.07
C PHE A 199 -3.38 16.20 -20.83
N THR A 200 -2.35 17.04 -21.00
CA THR A 200 -2.45 18.27 -21.80
C THR A 200 -2.79 17.95 -23.26
N ASN A 201 -2.11 16.98 -23.87
CA ASN A 201 -2.37 16.56 -25.25
C ASN A 201 -3.75 15.91 -25.43
N ALA A 202 -4.33 15.37 -24.35
CA ALA A 202 -5.69 14.84 -24.30
C ALA A 202 -6.78 15.91 -24.11
N ASN A 203 -6.40 17.19 -24.11
CA ASN A 203 -7.28 18.33 -23.83
C ASN A 203 -8.08 18.15 -22.52
N ILE A 204 -7.45 17.59 -21.48
CA ILE A 204 -8.01 17.66 -20.12
C ILE A 204 -7.78 19.08 -19.61
N CYS A 205 -8.83 19.75 -19.13
CA CYS A 205 -8.73 21.17 -18.82
C CYS A 205 -7.78 21.43 -17.63
N ASP A 206 -7.15 22.60 -17.63
CA ASP A 206 -6.16 22.99 -16.62
C ASP A 206 -6.71 22.95 -15.19
N GLU A 207 -8.00 23.25 -15.00
CA GLU A 207 -8.67 23.16 -13.71
C GLU A 207 -8.71 21.72 -13.18
N GLN A 208 -8.99 20.73 -14.05
CA GLN A 208 -9.03 19.32 -13.67
C GLN A 208 -7.65 18.78 -13.28
N VAL A 209 -6.58 19.31 -13.87
CA VAL A 209 -5.20 18.89 -13.59
C VAL A 209 -4.46 19.86 -12.66
N ALA A 210 -5.13 20.84 -12.06
CA ALA A 210 -4.50 21.84 -11.20
C ALA A 210 -3.78 21.22 -9.99
N PHE A 211 -4.28 20.09 -9.49
CA PHE A 211 -3.64 19.34 -8.39
C PHE A 211 -2.29 18.71 -8.81
N LEU A 212 -2.11 18.40 -10.11
CA LEU A 212 -0.98 17.66 -10.67
C LEU A 212 0.25 18.56 -10.80
N THR A 213 0.82 18.91 -9.67
CA THR A 213 2.09 19.64 -9.53
C THR A 213 3.27 18.67 -9.40
N ASN A 214 4.49 19.13 -9.67
CA ASN A 214 5.70 18.35 -9.41
C ASN A 214 5.75 17.90 -7.93
N LYS A 215 5.41 18.82 -7.01
CA LYS A 215 5.31 18.51 -5.57
C LYS A 215 4.30 17.39 -5.29
N TRP A 216 3.12 17.42 -5.91
CA TRP A 216 2.13 16.35 -5.74
C TRP A 216 2.67 15.01 -6.26
N TYR A 217 3.23 14.99 -7.47
CA TYR A 217 3.77 13.78 -8.10
C TYR A 217 4.87 13.13 -7.24
N THR A 218 5.87 13.92 -6.85
CA THR A 218 6.99 13.48 -6.00
C THR A 218 6.50 13.02 -4.62
N SER A 219 5.54 13.72 -4.02
CA SER A 219 4.93 13.38 -2.72
C SER A 219 4.15 12.06 -2.76
N VAL A 220 3.43 11.80 -3.86
CA VAL A 220 2.71 10.54 -4.07
C VAL A 220 3.68 9.40 -4.33
N LEU A 221 4.67 9.58 -5.19
CA LEU A 221 5.69 8.55 -5.44
C LEU A 221 6.46 8.19 -4.17
N ALA A 222 6.84 9.17 -3.35
CA ALA A 222 7.51 8.92 -2.07
C ALA A 222 6.70 7.96 -1.19
N ARG A 223 5.37 8.11 -1.16
CA ARG A 223 4.48 7.24 -0.39
C ARG A 223 4.31 5.88 -1.04
N ILE A 224 4.10 5.82 -2.35
CA ILE A 224 3.99 4.54 -3.06
C ILE A 224 5.24 3.68 -2.82
N ARG A 225 6.44 4.27 -2.85
CA ARG A 225 7.71 3.54 -2.73
C ARG A 225 7.82 2.65 -1.48
N ILE A 226 7.28 3.08 -0.34
CA ILE A 226 7.39 2.34 0.93
C ILE A 226 6.05 1.79 1.44
N ASN A 227 4.96 2.00 0.69
CA ASN A 227 3.63 1.50 1.06
C ASN A 227 3.00 0.59 -0.01
N ALA A 228 3.63 0.44 -1.18
CA ALA A 228 3.13 -0.43 -2.24
C ALA A 228 3.52 -1.89 -2.01
N PHE A 229 2.54 -2.76 -2.19
CA PHE A 229 2.68 -4.21 -2.14
C PHE A 229 2.78 -4.76 -3.56
N ARG A 230 3.68 -5.73 -3.74
CA ARG A 230 3.73 -6.58 -4.93
C ARG A 230 2.62 -7.63 -4.77
N VAL A 231 1.66 -7.64 -5.69
CA VAL A 231 0.51 -8.55 -5.62
C VAL A 231 0.86 -9.85 -6.31
N GLU A 232 0.96 -10.91 -5.53
CA GLU A 232 1.20 -12.28 -5.97
C GLU A 232 -0.02 -13.11 -5.55
N LEU A 233 -0.76 -13.63 -6.53
CA LEU A 233 -1.96 -14.42 -6.26
C LEU A 233 -1.56 -15.85 -5.96
N VAL A 234 -2.00 -16.39 -4.83
CA VAL A 234 -1.82 -17.80 -4.49
C VAL A 234 -2.66 -18.63 -5.47
N GLY A 235 -2.01 -19.37 -6.37
CA GLY A 235 -2.70 -20.29 -7.28
C GLY A 235 -3.29 -21.50 -6.54
N GLY A 236 -4.60 -21.74 -6.68
CA GLY A 236 -5.23 -23.02 -6.29
C GLY A 236 -5.58 -23.18 -4.80
N LEU A 237 -6.32 -24.25 -4.49
CA LEU A 237 -7.06 -24.51 -3.24
C LEU A 237 -6.20 -24.40 -1.95
N TYR A 238 -6.87 -23.92 -0.90
CA TYR A 238 -6.40 -23.55 0.44
C TYR A 238 -5.54 -24.59 1.21
N GLU A 239 -5.36 -25.82 0.71
CA GLU A 239 -4.67 -26.88 1.45
C GLU A 239 -3.14 -26.87 1.34
N ASP A 240 -2.55 -26.09 0.43
CA ASP A 240 -1.11 -26.17 0.13
C ASP A 240 -0.29 -24.95 0.59
N LEU A 241 -0.66 -24.35 1.73
CA LEU A 241 0.15 -23.30 2.38
C LEU A 241 1.55 -23.83 2.80
N LEU A 242 1.69 -25.12 3.08
CA LEU A 242 2.98 -25.76 3.36
C LEU A 242 3.82 -25.96 2.09
N SER A 243 3.18 -26.20 0.94
CA SER A 243 3.85 -26.33 -0.36
C SER A 243 4.29 -24.97 -0.93
N SER A 244 3.69 -23.88 -0.45
CA SER A 244 4.04 -22.50 -0.86
C SER A 244 5.44 -22.06 -0.39
N ALA A 245 5.98 -22.64 0.69
CA ALA A 245 7.37 -22.41 1.10
C ALA A 245 8.38 -23.04 0.13
N ALA A 246 7.97 -24.08 -0.62
CA ALA A 246 8.79 -24.75 -1.63
C ALA A 246 8.63 -24.16 -3.04
N ALA A 247 7.56 -23.41 -3.29
CA ALA A 247 7.26 -22.78 -4.59
C ALA A 247 8.09 -21.52 -4.89
N SER A 248 9.11 -21.22 -4.09
CA SER A 248 10.05 -20.10 -4.27
C SER A 248 10.91 -20.18 -5.55
N VAL A 249 10.67 -21.16 -6.44
CA VAL A 249 11.49 -21.43 -7.62
C VAL A 249 10.71 -21.37 -8.95
N GLU A 250 9.38 -21.22 -8.94
CA GLU A 250 8.62 -20.90 -10.16
C GLU A 250 7.95 -19.55 -10.00
N ALA A 251 8.54 -18.55 -10.65
CA ALA A 251 8.01 -17.20 -10.71
C ALA A 251 6.62 -17.19 -11.38
N GLU A 252 5.56 -17.42 -10.60
CA GLU A 252 4.27 -16.83 -10.91
C GLU A 252 4.43 -15.30 -10.78
N ALA A 253 4.86 -14.67 -11.88
CA ALA A 253 5.18 -13.26 -11.94
C ALA A 253 4.03 -12.42 -11.37
N ALA A 254 4.34 -11.64 -10.33
CA ALA A 254 3.38 -10.74 -9.69
C ALA A 254 2.45 -10.05 -10.70
N VAL A 255 1.14 -10.18 -10.43
CA VAL A 255 0.09 -9.73 -11.33
C VAL A 255 0.00 -8.21 -11.41
N GLY A 256 0.54 -7.51 -10.41
CA GLY A 256 0.57 -6.06 -10.35
C GLY A 256 1.10 -5.54 -9.02
N ASN A 257 0.83 -4.26 -8.77
CA ASN A 257 1.16 -3.60 -7.51
C ASN A 257 -0.08 -2.89 -6.97
N ALA A 258 -0.14 -2.71 -5.66
CA ALA A 258 -1.26 -2.06 -5.01
C ALA A 258 -0.82 -1.29 -3.75
N VAL A 259 -1.53 -0.22 -3.42
CA VAL A 259 -1.37 0.53 -2.17
C VAL A 259 -2.66 0.41 -1.38
N TYR A 260 -2.54 0.20 -0.07
CA TYR A 260 -3.68 0.06 0.83
C TYR A 260 -3.54 1.07 1.97
N MET A 261 -4.64 1.37 2.66
CA MET A 261 -4.55 2.21 3.85
C MET A 261 -4.07 1.41 5.06
N LEU A 262 -4.86 0.42 5.50
CA LEU A 262 -4.60 -0.32 6.73
C LEU A 262 -3.39 -1.27 6.65
N PRO A 263 -3.22 -2.09 5.59
CA PRO A 263 -1.98 -2.87 5.39
C PRO A 263 -0.68 -2.07 5.49
N SER A 264 -0.71 -0.78 5.12
CA SER A 264 0.45 0.11 5.19
C SER A 264 0.78 0.62 6.61
N PHE A 265 0.00 0.25 7.62
CA PHE A 265 0.27 0.59 9.03
C PHE A 265 0.88 -0.56 9.84
N TYR A 266 0.97 -1.78 9.29
CA TYR A 266 1.65 -2.88 9.98
C TYR A 266 3.14 -2.68 9.90
N ASN A 267 3.81 -2.62 11.05
CA ASN A 267 5.25 -2.50 11.13
C ASN A 267 5.95 -3.80 10.74
N HIS A 268 7.24 -3.67 10.43
CA HIS A 268 8.10 -4.78 10.07
C HIS A 268 8.51 -5.63 11.28
N ASP A 269 8.55 -6.95 11.09
CA ASP A 269 9.38 -7.87 11.86
C ASP A 269 10.01 -8.93 10.95
N CYS A 270 11.23 -9.38 11.24
CA CYS A 270 11.87 -10.48 10.50
C CYS A 270 11.34 -11.86 10.95
N ASP A 271 10.66 -11.91 12.09
CA ASP A 271 9.87 -13.04 12.59
C ASP A 271 8.43 -12.57 12.87
N PRO A 272 7.64 -12.33 11.81
CA PRO A 272 6.33 -11.70 11.95
C PRO A 272 5.32 -12.63 12.63
N ASN A 273 4.33 -12.03 13.30
CA ASN A 273 3.17 -12.75 13.84
C ASN A 273 1.94 -12.69 12.91
N ALA A 274 2.03 -11.95 11.80
CA ALA A 274 0.98 -11.86 10.80
C ALA A 274 1.56 -11.83 9.37
N HIS A 275 0.76 -12.21 8.39
CA HIS A 275 1.11 -12.17 6.98
C HIS A 275 -0.08 -11.70 6.13
N ILE A 276 0.24 -11.17 4.95
CA ILE A 276 -0.74 -10.73 3.96
C ILE A 276 -0.72 -11.73 2.81
N LEU A 277 -1.91 -12.13 2.36
CA LEU A 277 -2.10 -12.97 1.19
C LEU A 277 -3.11 -12.35 0.23
N TRP A 278 -2.90 -12.61 -1.06
CA TRP A 278 -3.85 -12.33 -2.12
C TRP A 278 -4.28 -13.66 -2.73
N ILE A 279 -5.57 -13.98 -2.64
CA ILE A 279 -6.07 -15.29 -3.10
C ILE A 279 -6.57 -15.15 -4.53
N GLU A 280 -7.64 -14.39 -4.75
CA GLU A 280 -8.28 -14.31 -6.06
C GLU A 280 -7.98 -13.01 -6.81
N ASN A 281 -7.64 -11.96 -6.09
CA ASN A 281 -7.61 -10.59 -6.58
C ASN A 281 -6.69 -9.75 -5.68
N ALA A 282 -6.63 -8.44 -5.93
CA ALA A 282 -5.87 -7.47 -5.17
C ALA A 282 -6.46 -7.16 -3.78
N ASP A 283 -7.44 -7.89 -3.26
CA ASP A 283 -7.90 -7.69 -1.88
C ASP A 283 -6.93 -8.37 -0.92
N ALA A 284 -6.24 -7.56 -0.12
CA ALA A 284 -5.25 -8.03 0.85
C ALA A 284 -5.95 -8.69 2.04
N ARG A 285 -5.63 -9.95 2.33
CA ARG A 285 -6.14 -10.68 3.50
C ARG A 285 -5.04 -10.80 4.55
N LEU A 286 -5.24 -10.21 5.73
CA LEU A 286 -4.30 -10.33 6.84
C LEU A 286 -4.68 -11.52 7.72
N LYS A 287 -3.75 -12.47 7.91
CA LYS A 287 -3.90 -13.61 8.81
C LYS A 287 -2.79 -13.65 9.84
N VAL A 288 -3.11 -14.11 11.04
CA VAL A 288 -2.09 -14.34 12.09
C VAL A 288 -1.40 -15.70 11.87
N LEU A 289 -0.09 -15.73 12.16
CA LEU A 289 0.78 -16.91 12.01
C LEU A 289 0.86 -17.74 13.30
N ARG A 290 0.46 -17.15 14.43
CA ARG A 290 0.39 -17.76 15.75
C ARG A 290 -0.70 -17.09 16.57
N ASP A 291 -0.94 -17.58 17.77
CA ASP A 291 -1.79 -16.88 18.73
C ASP A 291 -1.19 -15.49 19.03
N VAL A 292 -2.06 -14.47 19.01
CA VAL A 292 -1.73 -13.07 19.30
C VAL A 292 -2.58 -12.61 20.47
N GLU A 293 -1.93 -12.09 21.52
CA GLU A 293 -2.62 -11.67 22.74
C GLU A 293 -3.14 -10.23 22.64
N ALA A 294 -4.11 -9.88 23.48
CA ALA A 294 -4.66 -8.53 23.52
C ALA A 294 -3.56 -7.49 23.84
N GLY A 295 -3.47 -6.43 23.05
CA GLY A 295 -2.46 -5.39 23.19
C GLY A 295 -1.14 -5.68 22.46
N GLU A 296 -0.95 -6.89 21.92
CA GLU A 296 0.23 -7.21 21.11
C GLU A 296 0.16 -6.51 19.75
N GLU A 297 1.32 -6.05 19.24
CA GLU A 297 1.43 -5.46 17.92
C GLU A 297 1.41 -6.55 16.84
N LEU A 298 0.55 -6.40 15.84
CA LEU A 298 0.62 -7.20 14.63
C LEU A 298 1.70 -6.64 13.71
N ARG A 299 2.63 -7.50 13.28
CA ARG A 299 3.74 -7.16 12.41
C ARG A 299 3.82 -8.12 11.24
N ILE A 300 4.27 -7.61 10.11
CA ILE A 300 4.45 -8.37 8.85
C ILE A 300 5.92 -8.31 8.42
N CYS A 301 6.37 -9.23 7.56
CA CYS A 301 7.69 -9.11 6.94
C CYS A 301 7.60 -8.28 5.65
N TYR A 302 8.53 -7.34 5.45
CA TYR A 302 8.56 -6.45 4.27
C TYR A 302 9.46 -6.99 3.15
N ILE A 303 10.33 -7.92 3.50
CA ILE A 303 11.43 -8.42 2.69
C ILE A 303 11.46 -9.94 2.74
N ASP A 304 12.36 -10.55 1.98
CA ASP A 304 12.65 -11.97 2.12
C ASP A 304 13.38 -12.23 3.45
N ALA A 305 12.71 -12.96 4.35
CA ALA A 305 13.23 -13.27 5.69
C ALA A 305 14.28 -14.40 5.69
N SER A 306 14.52 -15.05 4.54
CA SER A 306 15.54 -16.09 4.36
C SER A 306 16.95 -15.53 4.15
N MET A 307 17.06 -14.23 3.81
CA MET A 307 18.33 -13.53 3.64
C MET A 307 19.08 -13.43 4.98
N ASP A 308 20.41 -13.34 4.93
CA ASP A 308 21.23 -13.10 6.11
C ASP A 308 20.93 -11.72 6.75
N ARG A 309 21.29 -11.57 8.03
CA ARG A 309 21.04 -10.36 8.81
C ARG A 309 21.50 -9.09 8.11
N ASP A 310 22.72 -9.06 7.57
CA ASP A 310 23.31 -7.82 7.04
C ASP A 310 22.62 -7.42 5.74
N ALA A 311 22.26 -8.40 4.91
CA ALA A 311 21.44 -8.19 3.73
C ALA A 311 20.03 -7.67 4.08
N ARG A 312 19.37 -8.25 5.10
CA ARG A 312 18.08 -7.77 5.60
C ARG A 312 18.16 -6.32 6.11
N GLN A 313 19.16 -6.00 6.93
CA GLN A 313 19.38 -4.64 7.45
C GLN A 313 19.64 -3.64 6.32
N THR A 314 20.45 -4.03 5.34
CA THR A 314 20.76 -3.18 4.18
C THR A 314 19.50 -2.86 3.38
N LEU A 315 18.66 -3.85 3.08
CA LEU A 315 17.41 -3.64 2.36
C LEU A 315 16.42 -2.76 3.14
N LEU A 316 16.28 -2.97 4.45
CA LEU A 316 15.38 -2.16 5.28
C LEU A 316 15.87 -0.72 5.40
N SER A 317 17.18 -0.53 5.57
CA SER A 317 17.80 0.78 5.68
C SER A 317 17.71 1.56 4.38
N GLN A 318 18.09 0.95 3.25
CA GLN A 318 18.07 1.61 1.94
C GLN A 318 16.66 1.76 1.35
N GLY A 319 15.80 0.75 1.56
CA GLY A 319 14.46 0.71 0.98
C GLY A 319 13.42 1.46 1.81
N PHE A 320 13.47 1.35 3.13
CA PHE A 320 12.44 1.86 4.05
C PHE A 320 12.97 2.91 5.04
N GLY A 321 14.29 3.11 5.13
CA GLY A 321 14.88 4.16 5.97
C GLY A 321 14.98 3.82 7.45
N PHE A 322 14.99 2.53 7.83
CA PHE A 322 15.13 2.11 9.24
C PHE A 322 16.03 0.88 9.42
N HIS A 323 16.55 0.70 10.64
CA HIS A 323 17.25 -0.52 11.06
C HIS A 323 16.34 -1.37 11.93
N CYS A 324 16.28 -2.67 11.65
CA CYS A 324 15.41 -3.59 12.38
C CYS A 324 16.05 -4.03 13.70
N ASN A 325 15.31 -3.91 14.80
CA ASN A 325 15.75 -4.34 16.13
C ASN A 325 14.90 -5.52 16.65
N CYS A 326 14.32 -6.32 15.75
CA CYS A 326 13.59 -7.52 16.14
C CYS A 326 14.51 -8.55 16.82
N PHE A 327 13.91 -9.58 17.41
CA PHE A 327 14.65 -10.63 18.11
C PHE A 327 15.69 -11.29 17.19
N ARG A 328 15.31 -11.71 15.97
CA ARG A 328 16.24 -12.33 15.00
C ARG A 328 17.44 -11.43 14.68
N CYS A 329 17.20 -10.17 14.36
CA CYS A 329 18.28 -9.22 14.07
C CYS A 329 19.17 -8.91 15.29
N SER A 330 18.61 -8.98 16.50
CA SER A 330 19.35 -8.76 17.74
C SER A 330 20.16 -9.99 18.16
N SER A 331 19.72 -11.19 17.80
CA SER A 331 20.43 -12.45 18.08
C SER A 331 21.53 -12.78 17.06
N GLY A 332 21.62 -12.04 15.94
CA GLY A 332 22.65 -12.27 14.93
C GLY A 332 22.29 -13.33 13.87
N ASP A 333 21.06 -13.85 13.92
CA ASP A 333 20.44 -14.68 12.87
C ASP A 333 19.93 -13.78 11.73
#